data_AF-A0A0D1BSA4-F1
#
_entry.id   AF-A0A0D1BSA4-F1
#
_cell.length_a   1.000
_cell.length_b   1.000
_cell.length_c   1.000
_cell.angle_alpha   90.00
_cell.angle_beta   90.00
_cell.angle_gamma   90.00
#
_symmetry.space_group_name_H-M   'P 1'
#
loop_
_entity.id
_entity.type
_entity.pdbx_description
1 polymer ?
#
loop_
_entity_poly.entity_id
_entity_poly.type
_entity_poly.pdbx_seq_one_letter_code
_entity_poly.pdbx_strand_id
1 'polypeptide(L)'
;MDLKEDMSAIEIRLTMKENGWSSEDRLSKVGWGNKFGYSIWFERWDWHGVRGNKVCIHAHTSDLTKINKITYLTAIKCLRAWEDFTNSVPEQMADGGLEEDTIQTSFFLKSKRERNY
;
A
#
# COMPACT_ATOMS: atom_id res chain seq x y z
N MET A 1 3.69 6.47 -15.23
CA MET A 1 2.63 5.85 -16.05
C MET A 1 1.35 5.87 -15.24
N ASP A 2 0.21 6.23 -15.84
CA ASP A 2 -1.07 6.23 -15.11
C ASP A 2 -1.62 4.81 -15.01
N LEU A 3 -2.12 4.44 -13.83
CA LEU A 3 -2.74 3.13 -13.61
C LEU A 3 -4.08 3.03 -14.34
N LYS A 4 -4.27 1.92 -15.06
CA LYS A 4 -5.53 1.58 -15.75
C LYS A 4 -6.08 0.26 -15.22
N GLU A 5 -7.40 0.13 -15.16
CA GLU A 5 -8.08 -1.04 -14.58
C GLU A 5 -7.83 -2.34 -15.37
N ASP A 6 -7.52 -2.24 -16.66
CA ASP A 6 -7.24 -3.36 -17.56
C ASP A 6 -5.78 -3.85 -17.52
N MET A 7 -4.90 -3.18 -16.76
CA MET A 7 -3.51 -3.60 -16.59
C MET A 7 -3.42 -4.93 -15.84
N SER A 8 -2.43 -5.73 -16.22
CA SER A 8 -2.05 -6.91 -15.46
C SER A 8 -1.46 -6.53 -14.10
N ALA A 9 -1.55 -7.45 -13.13
CA ALA A 9 -0.95 -7.25 -11.81
C ALA A 9 0.55 -6.94 -11.89
N ILE A 10 1.28 -7.49 -12.86
CA ILE A 10 2.72 -7.22 -13.01
C ILE A 10 2.97 -5.80 -13.52
N GLU A 11 2.21 -5.32 -14.50
CA GLU A 11 2.33 -3.95 -15.01
C GLU A 11 2.02 -2.92 -13.91
N ILE A 12 0.97 -3.17 -13.11
CA ILE A 12 0.60 -2.32 -11.97
C ILE A 12 1.75 -2.27 -10.96
N ARG A 13 2.35 -3.41 -10.63
CA ARG A 13 3.48 -3.48 -9.68
C ARG A 13 4.71 -2.73 -10.18
N LEU A 14 5.00 -2.79 -11.48
CA LEU A 14 6.08 -2.02 -12.10
C LEU A 14 5.80 -0.51 -12.00
N THR A 15 4.60 -0.06 -12.35
CA THR A 15 4.20 1.34 -12.18
C THR A 15 4.26 1.79 -10.72
N MET A 16 3.83 0.97 -9.79
CA MET A 16 3.92 1.28 -8.36
C MET A 16 5.38 1.39 -7.89
N LYS A 17 6.28 0.55 -8.42
CA LYS A 17 7.72 0.64 -8.13
C LYS A 17 8.33 1.96 -8.58
N GLU A 18 7.96 2.45 -9.76
CA GLU A 18 8.37 3.77 -10.26
C GLU A 18 7.85 4.91 -9.37
N ASN A 19 6.70 4.72 -8.73
CA ASN A 19 6.10 5.68 -7.78
C ASN A 19 6.63 5.53 -6.33
N GLY A 20 7.66 4.71 -6.11
CA GLY A 20 8.31 4.54 -4.81
C GLY A 20 7.70 3.43 -3.93
N TRP A 21 6.67 2.73 -4.40
CA TRP A 21 6.03 1.64 -3.66
C TRP A 21 6.64 0.29 -4.05
N SER A 22 7.19 -0.42 -3.07
CA SER A 22 7.61 -1.81 -3.27
C SER A 22 6.41 -2.74 -3.15
N SER A 23 6.45 -3.91 -3.79
CA SER A 23 5.33 -4.86 -3.72
C SER A 23 5.79 -6.27 -3.37
N GLU A 24 5.00 -6.95 -2.55
CA GLU A 24 5.08 -8.38 -2.27
C GLU A 24 3.72 -9.00 -2.62
N ASP A 25 3.71 -10.19 -3.23
CA ASP A 25 2.49 -10.96 -3.40
C ASP A 25 2.67 -12.42 -2.99
N ARG A 26 1.55 -13.04 -2.66
CA ARG A 26 1.51 -14.41 -2.15
C ARG A 26 0.28 -15.14 -2.65
N LEU A 27 0.52 -16.30 -3.26
CA LEU A 27 -0.49 -17.30 -3.54
C LEU A 27 -0.31 -18.46 -2.56
N SER A 28 -1.28 -18.68 -1.67
CA SER A 28 -1.16 -19.74 -0.66
C SER A 28 -2.51 -20.31 -0.23
N LYS A 29 -2.50 -21.46 0.43
CA LYS A 29 -3.68 -22.00 1.13
C LYS A 29 -3.83 -21.50 2.57
N VAL A 30 -2.80 -20.84 3.11
CA VAL A 30 -2.77 -20.41 4.51
C VAL A 30 -3.84 -19.37 4.74
N GLY A 31 -4.76 -19.63 5.67
CA GLY A 31 -5.91 -18.75 5.95
C GLY A 31 -7.11 -18.92 4.99
N TRP A 32 -7.03 -19.84 4.01
CA TRP A 32 -8.05 -20.02 2.96
C TRP A 32 -8.71 -21.41 2.96
N GLY A 33 -8.50 -22.20 4.02
CA GLY A 33 -8.99 -23.57 4.13
C GLY A 33 -8.46 -24.46 3.00
N ASN A 34 -9.37 -25.09 2.25
CA ASN A 34 -9.02 -26.00 1.15
C ASN A 34 -8.78 -25.29 -0.20
N LYS A 35 -8.85 -23.97 -0.26
CA LYS A 35 -8.68 -23.18 -1.49
C LYS A 35 -7.35 -22.41 -1.46
N PHE A 36 -6.90 -21.98 -2.63
CA PHE A 36 -5.84 -20.98 -2.72
C PHE A 36 -6.46 -19.58 -2.62
N GLY A 37 -5.80 -18.70 -1.88
CA GLY A 37 -6.05 -17.27 -1.88
C GLY A 37 -4.81 -16.51 -2.30
N TYR A 38 -5.07 -15.33 -2.86
CA TYR A 38 -4.07 -14.37 -3.27
C TYR A 38 -4.03 -13.20 -2.30
N SER A 39 -2.83 -12.69 -2.02
CA SER A 39 -2.61 -11.47 -1.24
C SER A 39 -1.55 -10.62 -1.92
N ILE A 40 -1.73 -9.31 -1.87
CA ILE A 40 -0.81 -8.31 -2.39
C ILE A 40 -0.59 -7.25 -1.32
N TRP A 41 0.66 -6.88 -1.09
CA TRP A 41 1.09 -5.79 -0.23
C TRP A 41 1.84 -4.76 -1.07
N PHE A 42 1.50 -3.49 -0.88
CA PHE A 42 2.30 -2.37 -1.34
C PHE A 42 2.89 -1.64 -0.14
N GLU A 43 4.18 -1.39 -0.23
CA GLU A 43 5.01 -1.00 0.92
C GLU A 43 5.86 0.21 0.58
N ARG A 44 5.88 1.20 1.49
CA ARG A 44 6.73 2.38 1.39
C ARG A 44 7.47 2.62 2.70
N TRP A 45 8.78 2.84 2.61
CA TRP A 45 9.67 3.06 3.77
C TRP A 45 10.02 4.55 3.98
N ASP A 46 9.73 5.37 2.97
CA ASP A 46 9.72 6.82 3.08
C ASP A 46 8.29 7.32 3.01
N TRP A 47 7.96 8.33 3.80
CA TRP A 47 6.71 9.06 3.69
C TRP A 47 7.02 10.54 3.51
N HIS A 48 6.72 11.09 2.34
CA HIS A 48 7.04 12.47 1.95
C HIS A 48 8.48 12.90 2.30
N GLY A 49 9.44 12.03 2.01
CA GLY A 49 10.87 12.25 2.26
C GLY A 49 11.32 11.91 3.68
N VAL A 50 10.43 11.65 4.62
CA VAL A 50 10.78 11.21 5.98
C VAL A 50 10.84 9.69 6.03
N ARG A 51 11.99 9.14 6.45
CA ARG A 51 12.13 7.70 6.66
C ARG A 51 11.58 7.33 8.03
N GLY A 52 10.72 6.33 8.09
CA GLY A 52 10.09 5.87 9.32
C GLY A 52 9.85 4.36 9.31
N ASN A 53 8.84 3.93 10.07
CA ASN A 53 8.32 2.59 9.91
C ASN A 53 7.63 2.46 8.55
N LYS A 54 7.47 1.21 8.12
CA LYS A 54 6.90 0.88 6.81
C LYS A 54 5.40 1.20 6.78
N VAL A 55 4.97 2.04 5.84
CA VAL A 55 3.57 2.13 5.44
C VAL A 55 3.24 0.92 4.58
N CYS A 56 2.21 0.17 4.95
CA CYS A 56 1.82 -1.06 4.30
C CYS A 56 0.32 -1.07 4.05
N ILE A 57 -0.07 -1.18 2.78
CA ILE A 57 -1.46 -1.30 2.36
C ILE A 57 -1.59 -2.61 1.61
N HIS A 58 -2.56 -3.42 2.02
CA HIS A 58 -2.72 -4.77 1.52
C HIS A 58 -4.17 -5.11 1.20
N ALA A 59 -4.33 -6.10 0.34
CA ALA A 59 -5.62 -6.71 0.05
C ALA A 59 -5.44 -8.18 -0.31
N HIS A 60 -6.55 -8.90 -0.30
CA HIS A 60 -6.58 -10.31 -0.60
C HIS A 60 -7.87 -10.73 -1.31
N THR A 61 -7.84 -11.87 -1.99
CA THR A 61 -9.00 -12.48 -2.63
C THR A 61 -8.86 -14.00 -2.67
N SER A 62 -9.96 -14.72 -2.47
CA SER A 62 -10.04 -16.16 -2.76
C SER A 62 -10.44 -16.45 -4.21
N ASP A 63 -10.89 -15.44 -4.96
CA ASP A 63 -11.20 -15.54 -6.39
C ASP A 63 -9.97 -15.11 -7.20
N LEU A 64 -9.25 -16.10 -7.74
CA LEU A 64 -8.02 -15.89 -8.50
C LEU A 64 -8.27 -15.18 -9.84
N THR A 65 -9.51 -15.13 -10.34
CA THR A 65 -9.84 -14.34 -11.54
C THR A 65 -9.80 -12.83 -11.26
N LYS A 66 -9.75 -12.42 -9.98
CA LYS A 66 -9.73 -11.02 -9.55
C LYS A 66 -8.35 -10.49 -9.18
N ILE A 67 -7.27 -11.23 -9.44
CA ILE A 67 -5.90 -10.82 -9.09
C ILE A 67 -5.57 -9.44 -9.66
N ASN A 68 -5.78 -9.23 -10.97
CA ASN A 68 -5.49 -7.93 -11.59
C ASN A 68 -6.31 -6.81 -10.95
N LYS A 69 -7.62 -7.06 -10.73
CA LYS A 69 -8.53 -6.08 -10.13
C LYS A 69 -8.15 -5.72 -8.70
N ILE A 70 -7.85 -6.71 -7.85
CA ILE A 70 -7.50 -6.42 -6.45
C ILE A 70 -6.16 -5.70 -6.35
N THR A 71 -5.19 -6.06 -7.20
CA THR A 71 -3.90 -5.34 -7.29
C THR A 71 -4.10 -3.90 -7.75
N TYR A 72 -4.95 -3.66 -8.76
CA TYR A 72 -5.29 -2.30 -9.22
C TYR A 72 -5.93 -1.47 -8.11
N LEU A 73 -6.98 -1.97 -7.46
CA LEU A 73 -7.69 -1.24 -6.41
C LEU A 73 -6.78 -0.93 -5.20
N THR A 74 -5.89 -1.86 -4.85
CA THR A 74 -4.92 -1.66 -3.76
C THR A 74 -3.90 -0.60 -4.15
N ALA A 75 -3.41 -0.62 -5.39
CA ALA A 75 -2.49 0.40 -5.91
C ALA A 75 -3.12 1.79 -5.93
N ILE A 76 -4.37 1.93 -6.40
CA ILE A 76 -5.13 3.20 -6.34
C ILE A 76 -5.26 3.68 -4.90
N LYS A 77 -5.55 2.79 -3.94
CA LYS A 77 -5.62 3.16 -2.52
C LYS A 77 -4.28 3.70 -2.01
N CYS A 78 -3.15 3.12 -2.43
CA CYS A 78 -1.82 3.60 -2.05
C CYS A 78 -1.52 5.00 -2.61
N LEU A 79 -1.86 5.24 -3.88
CA LEU A 79 -1.67 6.55 -4.51
C LEU A 79 -2.53 7.62 -3.84
N ARG A 80 -3.79 7.30 -3.53
CA ARG A 80 -4.66 8.19 -2.76
C ARG A 80 -4.13 8.45 -1.36
N ALA A 81 -3.64 7.41 -0.67
CA ALA A 81 -3.04 7.59 0.65
C ALA A 81 -1.88 8.59 0.63
N TRP A 82 -1.03 8.53 -0.41
CA TRP A 82 0.05 9.50 -0.61
C TRP A 82 -0.45 10.94 -0.81
N GLU A 83 -1.60 11.13 -1.44
CA GLU A 83 -2.19 12.46 -1.67
C GLU A 83 -2.96 12.98 -0.45
N ASP A 84 -3.68 12.10 0.25
CA ASP A 84 -4.58 12.46 1.35
C ASP A 84 -3.81 12.68 2.66
N PHE A 85 -2.74 11.92 2.91
CA PHE A 85 -1.98 11.93 4.18
C PHE A 85 -0.67 12.72 4.06
N THR A 86 -0.74 13.97 3.60
CA THR A 86 0.46 14.83 3.40
C THR A 86 1.14 15.28 4.70
N ASN A 87 0.38 15.30 5.80
CA ASN A 87 0.81 15.74 7.13
C ASN A 87 0.60 14.69 8.22
N SER A 88 0.40 13.44 7.83
CA SER A 88 0.26 12.30 8.73
C SER A 88 0.76 11.03 8.04
N VAL A 89 0.92 9.94 8.79
CA VAL A 89 1.29 8.63 8.26
C VAL A 89 0.04 7.75 8.32
N PRO A 90 -0.40 7.12 7.21
CA PRO A 90 -1.57 6.27 7.23
C PRO A 90 -1.27 4.88 7.79
N GLU A 91 -2.24 4.29 8.48
CA GLU A 91 -2.32 2.85 8.74
C GLU A 91 -3.61 2.26 8.17
N GLN A 92 -3.57 0.97 7.85
CA GLN A 92 -4.73 0.24 7.35
C GLN A 92 -5.44 -0.45 8.50
N MET A 93 -6.73 -0.15 8.64
CA MET A 93 -7.62 -0.73 9.64
C MET A 93 -8.12 -2.12 9.22
N ALA A 94 -8.69 -2.87 10.16
CA ALA A 94 -9.17 -4.22 9.92
C ALA A 94 -10.30 -4.32 8.87
N ASP A 95 -11.07 -3.25 8.70
CA ASP A 95 -12.10 -3.12 7.65
C ASP A 95 -11.51 -2.73 6.28
N GLY A 96 -10.20 -2.50 6.22
CA GLY A 96 -9.46 -2.07 5.06
C GLY A 96 -9.49 -0.56 4.80
N GLY A 97 -10.14 0.24 5.65
CA GLY A 97 -10.05 1.71 5.65
C GLY A 97 -8.63 2.18 5.99
N LEU A 98 -8.35 3.45 5.69
CA LEU A 98 -7.11 4.10 6.09
C LEU A 98 -7.39 5.20 7.11
N GLU A 99 -6.65 5.18 8.20
CA GLU A 99 -6.70 6.19 9.26
C GLU A 99 -5.28 6.69 9.56
N GLU A 100 -5.16 7.72 10.40
CA GLU A 100 -3.87 8.21 10.85
C GLU A 100 -3.25 7.26 11.89
N ASP A 101 -2.03 6.80 11.63
CA ASP A 101 -1.18 6.21 12.66
C ASP A 101 -0.64 7.33 13.54
N THR A 102 -1.29 7.53 14.69
CA THR A 102 -0.94 8.62 15.63
C THR A 102 0.48 8.48 16.20
N ILE A 103 1.00 7.26 16.29
CA ILE A 103 2.35 6.98 16.82
C ILE A 103 3.40 7.37 15.77
N GLN A 104 3.26 6.87 14.55
CA GLN A 104 4.18 7.20 13.45
C GLN A 104 4.07 8.67 13.04
N THR A 105 2.87 9.25 13.06
CA THR A 105 2.64 10.65 12.70
C THR A 105 3.38 11.61 13.63
N SER A 106 3.39 11.32 14.94
CA SER A 106 4.14 12.12 15.91
C SER A 106 5.64 12.19 15.57
N PHE A 107 6.23 11.05 15.20
CA PHE A 107 7.64 10.98 14.77
C PHE A 107 7.87 11.68 13.42
N PHE A 108 6.96 11.46 12.46
CA PHE A 108 7.00 12.07 11.14
C PHE A 108 7.01 13.60 11.21
N LEU A 109 6.08 14.20 11.96
CA LEU A 109 5.96 15.65 12.11
C LEU A 109 7.15 16.27 12.84
N LYS A 110 7.74 15.55 13.81
CA LYS A 110 9.01 15.98 14.44
C LYS A 110 10.14 15.99 13.41
N SER A 111 10.31 14.90 12.67
CA SER A 111 11.37 14.75 11.66
C SER A 111 11.26 15.76 10.52
N LYS A 112 10.03 16.06 10.08
CA LYS A 112 9.76 17.06 9.03
C LYS A 112 10.16 18.46 9.48
N ARG A 113 9.91 18.82 10.75
CA ARG A 113 10.32 20.12 11.33
C ARG A 113 11.84 20.25 11.41
N GLU A 114 12.53 19.20 11.87
CA GLU A 114 13.99 19.22 12.04
C GLU A 114 14.77 19.34 10.71
N ARG A 115 14.16 18.95 9.58
CA ARG A 115 14.76 19.08 8.24
C ARG A 115 14.53 20.41 7.55
N ASN A 116 13.61 21.24 8.06
CA ASN A 116 13.28 22.55 7.50
C ASN A 116 14.12 23.69 8.13
N TYR A 117 15.12 23.34 8.96
CA TYR A 117 16.17 24.20 9.47
C TYR A 117 17.52 23.76 8.88
#